data_AF-A0A485MFP9-F1
#
_entry.id   AF-A0A485MFP9-F1
#
_cell.length_a   1.000
_cell.length_b   1.000
_cell.length_c   1.000
_cell.angle_alpha   90.00
_cell.angle_beta   90.00
_cell.angle_gamma   90.00
#
_symmetry.space_group_name_H-M   'P 1'
#
loop_
_entity.id
_entity.type
_entity.pdbx_description
1 polymer ?
#
loop_
_entity_poly.entity_id
_entity_poly.type
_entity_poly.pdbx_seq_one_letter_code
_entity_poly.pdbx_strand_id
1 'polypeptide(L)'
;MDDKPGPGPVSETSEFLFSFGVIADIQYADLEDGYNFQGNRRRYYRHSLLHLQGAIEHWNTEGSPPRCVLQLGDIIDGYNAQYKASEKSLELVMNTFQMLKVPVHHTWGNHEFYNFSRNYLTNSKLNTKFLEDQIVHHPETVPSENYYAYHFVPFPQFRFILLDAYDLSVLGVDQSSAKYQQCLKILKGHNPNSELNSPQGLSEPQFVQFNGGFSQEQLNWLNEVLTFSDTNQEKVVIVR
;
A
#
# COMPACT_ATOMS: atom_id res chain seq x y z
N MET A 1 -39.78 2.42 -51.29
CA MET A 1 -38.44 2.41 -50.70
C MET A 1 -38.63 2.93 -49.30
N ASP A 2 -38.73 2.01 -48.34
CA ASP A 2 -39.01 2.32 -46.95
C ASP A 2 -37.68 2.60 -46.24
N ASP A 3 -37.37 3.87 -46.04
CA ASP A 3 -36.24 4.29 -45.20
C ASP A 3 -36.62 4.06 -43.73
N LYS A 4 -36.03 3.02 -43.12
CA LYS A 4 -36.03 2.87 -41.66
C LYS A 4 -35.10 3.93 -41.06
N PRO A 5 -35.53 4.66 -40.01
CA PRO A 5 -34.62 5.54 -39.30
C PRO A 5 -33.54 4.70 -38.61
N GLY A 6 -32.28 5.08 -38.80
CA GLY A 6 -31.13 4.48 -38.12
C GLY A 6 -31.21 4.67 -36.60
N PRO A 7 -30.55 3.80 -35.81
CA PRO A 7 -30.57 3.90 -34.36
C PRO A 7 -29.96 5.24 -33.93
N GLY A 8 -30.70 6.00 -33.13
CA GLY A 8 -30.21 7.24 -32.53
C GLY A 8 -28.97 7.01 -31.67
N PRO A 9 -28.21 8.07 -31.37
CA PRO A 9 -26.97 7.95 -30.60
C PRO A 9 -27.30 7.39 -29.21
N VAL A 10 -26.67 6.27 -28.86
CA VAL A 10 -26.70 5.71 -27.51
C VAL A 10 -25.97 6.72 -26.62
N SER A 11 -26.74 7.51 -25.89
CA SER A 11 -26.24 8.31 -24.78
C SER A 11 -25.78 7.34 -23.69
N GLU A 12 -24.53 6.90 -23.71
CA GLU A 12 -23.89 6.29 -22.55
C GLU A 12 -23.73 7.35 -21.47
N THR A 13 -24.80 7.62 -20.72
CA THR A 13 -24.69 8.28 -19.43
C THR A 13 -24.01 7.29 -18.49
N SER A 14 -22.69 7.38 -18.36
CA SER A 14 -21.95 6.62 -17.36
C SER A 14 -22.46 7.01 -15.97
N GLU A 15 -23.14 6.07 -15.31
CA GLU A 15 -23.62 6.23 -13.94
C GLU A 15 -22.42 6.24 -12.98
N PHE A 16 -22.34 7.28 -12.15
CA PHE A 16 -21.34 7.33 -11.08
C PHE A 16 -21.69 6.29 -10.00
N LEU A 17 -20.81 5.30 -9.79
CA LEU A 17 -21.01 4.24 -8.79
C LEU A 17 -20.48 4.65 -7.41
N PHE A 18 -19.19 4.95 -7.32
CA PHE A 18 -18.51 5.41 -6.10
C PHE A 18 -17.15 6.04 -6.44
N SER A 19 -16.55 6.69 -5.45
CA SER A 19 -15.18 7.20 -5.48
C SER A 19 -14.39 6.65 -4.28
N PHE A 20 -13.06 6.64 -4.40
CA PHE A 20 -12.12 6.38 -3.30
C PHE A 20 -10.89 7.27 -3.47
N GLY A 21 -10.29 7.70 -2.37
CA GLY A 21 -9.07 8.50 -2.39
C GLY A 21 -7.82 7.63 -2.45
N VAL A 22 -6.74 8.15 -3.02
CA VAL A 22 -5.42 7.49 -3.04
C VAL A 22 -4.34 8.52 -2.72
N ILE A 23 -3.44 8.19 -1.81
CA ILE A 23 -2.23 8.96 -1.51
C ILE A 23 -1.06 8.00 -1.25
N ALA A 24 0.13 8.38 -1.66
CA ALA A 24 1.33 7.54 -1.56
C ALA A 24 2.53 8.37 -1.13
N ASP A 25 3.53 7.72 -0.53
CA ASP A 25 4.85 8.29 -0.25
C ASP A 25 4.78 9.66 0.46
N ILE A 26 3.95 9.76 1.51
CA ILE A 26 3.88 10.98 2.33
C ILE A 26 5.27 11.26 2.91
N GLN A 27 5.98 10.21 3.37
CA GLN A 27 7.36 10.25 3.82
C GLN A 27 7.65 11.49 4.71
N TYR A 28 6.75 11.77 5.65
CA TYR A 28 6.93 12.91 6.56
C TYR A 28 8.17 12.74 7.42
N ALA A 29 8.93 13.82 7.59
CA ALA A 29 9.95 13.97 8.62
C ALA A 29 10.10 15.46 8.96
N ASP A 30 10.42 15.74 10.22
CA ASP A 30 10.72 17.11 10.68
C ASP A 30 12.15 17.53 10.29
N LEU A 31 12.41 17.57 8.98
CA LEU A 31 13.71 17.84 8.38
C LEU A 31 13.59 18.89 7.28
N GLU A 32 14.69 19.58 7.01
CA GLU A 32 14.82 20.41 5.80
C GLU A 32 14.68 19.54 4.54
N ASP A 33 14.22 20.15 3.45
CA ASP A 33 14.11 19.45 2.16
C ASP A 33 15.44 18.80 1.77
N GLY A 34 15.34 17.57 1.27
CA GLY A 34 16.48 16.76 0.88
C GLY A 34 16.35 16.25 -0.55
N TYR A 35 17.06 15.16 -0.82
CA TYR A 35 17.02 14.48 -2.11
C TYR A 35 16.85 12.98 -1.91
N ASN A 36 16.32 12.30 -2.93
CA ASN A 36 16.31 10.84 -2.96
C ASN A 36 17.74 10.27 -2.98
N PHE A 37 17.85 8.95 -2.80
CA PHE A 37 19.13 8.23 -2.80
C PHE A 37 20.02 8.54 -4.02
N GLN A 38 19.43 8.74 -5.20
CA GLN A 38 20.15 9.07 -6.43
C GLN A 38 20.53 10.55 -6.57
N GLY A 39 20.10 11.42 -5.65
CA GLY A 39 20.37 12.86 -5.70
C GLY A 39 19.65 13.62 -6.81
N ASN A 40 18.72 13.00 -7.54
CA ASN A 40 18.11 13.56 -8.75
C ASN A 40 16.67 14.06 -8.55
N ARG A 41 16.04 13.75 -7.40
CA ARG A 41 14.69 14.23 -7.06
C ARG A 41 14.68 14.83 -5.66
N ARG A 42 14.14 16.03 -5.55
CA ARG A 42 13.95 16.72 -4.26
C ARG A 42 12.84 16.05 -3.46
N ARG A 43 13.04 15.92 -2.14
CA ARG A 43 12.06 15.44 -1.16
C ARG A 43 11.67 16.58 -0.23
N TYR A 44 10.37 16.82 -0.09
CA TYR A 44 9.83 17.94 0.69
C TYR A 44 9.22 17.45 2.01
N TYR A 45 10.07 17.05 2.96
CA TYR A 45 9.66 16.26 4.14
C TYR A 45 8.60 16.92 5.03
N ARG A 46 8.75 18.21 5.38
CA ARG A 46 7.75 18.90 6.21
C ARG A 46 6.49 19.26 5.42
N HIS A 47 6.65 19.63 4.14
CA HIS A 47 5.54 20.03 3.30
C HIS A 47 4.60 18.87 2.96
N SER A 48 5.06 17.62 3.03
CA SER A 48 4.19 16.47 2.80
C SER A 48 3.01 16.41 3.78
N LEU A 49 3.18 16.90 5.02
CA LEU A 49 2.08 17.00 5.98
C LEU A 49 1.02 18.01 5.53
N LEU A 50 1.43 19.12 4.92
CA LEU A 50 0.52 20.12 4.35
C LEU A 50 -0.23 19.55 3.13
N HIS A 51 0.45 18.76 2.29
CA HIS A 51 -0.19 18.08 1.17
C HIS A 51 -1.23 17.06 1.65
N LEU A 52 -0.92 16.30 2.71
CA LEU A 52 -1.90 15.40 3.32
C LEU A 52 -3.10 16.17 3.87
N GLN A 53 -2.89 17.28 4.58
CA GLN A 53 -3.97 18.13 5.08
C GLN A 53 -4.88 18.63 3.94
N GLY A 54 -4.30 19.17 2.87
CA GLY A 54 -5.05 19.62 1.71
C GLY A 54 -5.83 18.50 1.01
N ALA A 55 -5.26 17.30 0.89
CA ALA A 55 -5.96 16.14 0.33
C ALA A 55 -7.17 15.73 1.20
N ILE A 56 -6.99 15.69 2.53
CA ILE A 56 -8.06 15.37 3.48
C ILE A 56 -9.17 16.43 3.43
N GLU A 57 -8.82 17.72 3.42
CA GLU A 57 -9.78 18.81 3.30
C GLU A 57 -10.59 18.71 2.01
N HIS A 58 -9.92 18.40 0.89
CA HIS A 58 -10.56 18.20 -0.39
C HIS A 58 -11.57 17.03 -0.33
N TRP A 59 -11.13 15.84 0.07
CA TRP A 59 -12.03 14.66 0.18
C TRP A 59 -13.21 14.89 1.14
N ASN A 60 -12.99 15.63 2.23
CA ASN A 60 -14.02 15.94 3.22
C ASN A 60 -15.07 16.96 2.72
N THR A 61 -14.78 17.69 1.64
CA THR A 61 -15.63 18.75 1.07
C THR A 61 -16.20 18.42 -0.31
N GLU A 62 -15.82 17.28 -0.90
CA GLU A 62 -16.45 16.81 -2.14
C GLU A 62 -17.95 16.57 -1.97
N GLY A 63 -18.73 16.91 -3.01
CA GLY A 63 -20.19 16.68 -3.01
C GLY A 63 -20.58 15.19 -2.96
N SER A 64 -19.65 14.30 -3.28
CA SER A 64 -19.77 12.84 -3.12
C SER A 64 -18.46 12.32 -2.54
N PRO A 65 -18.31 12.30 -1.20
CA PRO A 65 -17.05 11.95 -0.56
C PRO A 65 -16.65 10.51 -0.87
N PRO A 66 -15.34 10.20 -0.91
CA PRO A 66 -14.86 8.87 -1.19
C PRO A 66 -15.35 7.86 -0.15
N ARG A 67 -15.61 6.61 -0.57
CA ARG A 67 -16.00 5.51 0.33
C ARG A 67 -14.90 5.15 1.33
N CYS A 68 -13.66 5.25 0.90
CA CYS A 68 -12.46 5.05 1.70
C CYS A 68 -11.27 5.78 1.06
N VAL A 69 -10.15 5.85 1.76
CA VAL A 69 -8.86 6.30 1.24
C VAL A 69 -7.85 5.15 1.33
N LEU A 70 -7.07 4.97 0.27
CA LEU A 70 -5.91 4.09 0.26
C LEU A 70 -4.64 4.92 0.47
N GLN A 71 -3.91 4.66 1.56
CA GLN A 71 -2.57 5.19 1.76
C GLN A 71 -1.54 4.09 1.42
N LEU A 72 -0.76 4.31 0.36
CA LEU A 72 0.04 3.28 -0.32
C LEU A 72 1.45 3.10 0.28
N GLY A 73 1.56 3.11 1.60
CA GLY A 73 2.83 2.94 2.30
C GLY A 73 3.69 4.21 2.32
N ASP A 74 4.83 4.09 2.98
CA ASP A 74 5.82 5.12 3.19
C ASP A 74 5.22 6.40 3.80
N ILE A 75 4.53 6.25 4.94
CA ILE A 75 3.80 7.33 5.62
C ILE A 75 4.75 8.34 6.29
N ILE A 76 5.88 7.86 6.83
CA ILE A 76 6.95 8.67 7.42
C ILE A 76 8.29 8.26 6.82
N ASP A 77 9.23 9.20 6.68
CA ASP A 77 10.55 8.89 6.10
C ASP A 77 11.41 8.04 7.07
N GLY A 78 12.38 7.29 6.54
CA GLY A 78 13.28 6.41 7.28
C GLY A 78 14.29 7.19 8.11
N TYR A 79 14.55 8.45 7.76
CA TYR A 79 15.35 9.35 8.57
C TYR A 79 14.79 9.54 9.98
N ASN A 80 13.48 9.42 10.18
CA ASN A 80 12.93 9.51 11.54
C ASN A 80 13.54 8.47 12.48
N ALA A 81 13.85 7.26 12.00
CA ALA A 81 14.55 6.25 12.79
C ALA A 81 15.96 6.70 13.20
N GLN A 82 16.69 7.30 12.25
CA GLN A 82 18.05 7.80 12.48
C GLN A 82 18.07 8.93 13.53
N TYR A 83 17.05 9.78 13.54
CA TYR A 83 16.88 10.86 14.51
C TYR A 83 16.06 10.48 15.75
N LYS A 84 15.68 9.21 15.92
CA LYS A 84 14.85 8.70 17.04
C LYS A 84 13.52 9.45 17.18
N ALA A 85 12.90 9.80 16.06
CA ALA A 85 11.68 10.58 15.97
C ALA A 85 10.48 9.78 15.41
N SER A 86 10.63 8.48 15.11
CA SER A 86 9.64 7.68 14.39
C SER A 86 8.24 7.72 15.00
N GLU A 87 8.10 7.49 16.31
CA GLU A 87 6.79 7.48 16.97
C GLU A 87 6.13 8.86 16.97
N LYS A 88 6.91 9.92 17.25
CA LYS A 88 6.43 11.31 17.24
C LYS A 88 5.99 11.73 15.84
N SER A 89 6.77 11.39 14.82
CA SER A 89 6.44 11.68 13.42
C SER A 89 5.22 10.91 12.96
N LEU A 90 5.10 9.63 13.33
CA LEU A 90 3.90 8.84 13.05
C LEU A 90 2.67 9.44 13.74
N GLU A 91 2.78 9.83 15.02
CA GLU A 91 1.69 10.46 15.76
C GLU A 91 1.19 11.74 15.07
N LEU A 92 2.09 12.61 14.60
CA LEU A 92 1.72 13.82 13.86
C LEU A 92 0.93 13.52 12.58
N VAL A 93 1.38 12.55 11.79
CA VAL A 93 0.68 12.15 10.56
C VAL A 93 -0.66 11.50 10.88
N MET A 94 -0.72 10.63 11.89
CA MET A 94 -1.96 9.98 12.31
C MET A 94 -2.99 10.96 12.88
N ASN A 95 -2.54 11.98 13.62
CA ASN A 95 -3.43 13.06 14.08
C ASN A 95 -4.01 13.86 12.91
N THR A 96 -3.27 13.96 11.80
CA THR A 96 -3.78 14.56 10.58
C THR A 96 -4.85 13.67 9.93
N PHE A 97 -4.61 12.35 9.84
CA PHE A 97 -5.60 11.39 9.35
C PHE A 97 -6.88 11.33 10.20
N GLN A 98 -6.84 11.65 11.49
CA GLN A 98 -8.04 11.73 12.34
C GLN A 98 -9.07 12.77 11.86
N MET A 99 -8.66 13.73 11.02
CA MET A 99 -9.57 14.70 10.41
C MET A 99 -10.37 14.12 9.24
N LEU A 100 -9.94 13.00 8.66
CA LEU A 100 -10.62 12.35 7.55
C LEU A 100 -11.92 11.70 8.03
N LYS A 101 -13.04 11.97 7.33
CA LYS A 101 -14.38 11.48 7.71
C LYS A 101 -14.70 10.06 7.25
N VAL A 102 -13.82 9.46 6.47
CA VAL A 102 -13.99 8.13 5.83
C VAL A 102 -12.84 7.22 6.26
N PRO A 103 -13.02 5.88 6.23
CA PRO A 103 -11.96 4.96 6.61
C PRO A 103 -10.73 5.09 5.70
N VAL A 104 -9.56 4.86 6.28
CA VAL A 104 -8.28 4.79 5.58
C VAL A 104 -7.72 3.37 5.70
N HIS A 105 -7.22 2.83 4.59
CA HIS A 105 -6.50 1.57 4.53
C HIS A 105 -5.01 1.87 4.33
N HIS A 106 -4.17 1.40 5.24
CA HIS A 106 -2.73 1.62 5.23
C HIS A 106 -2.01 0.39 4.70
N THR A 107 -1.24 0.53 3.62
CA THR A 107 -0.23 -0.48 3.23
C THR A 107 1.10 -0.18 3.92
N TRP A 108 1.98 -1.17 4.00
CA TRP A 108 3.30 -1.05 4.63
C TRP A 108 4.39 -1.11 3.55
N GLY A 109 5.08 0.01 3.37
CA GLY A 109 6.23 0.18 2.51
C GLY A 109 7.56 -0.08 3.22
N ASN A 110 8.67 0.13 2.52
CA ASN A 110 10.01 -0.04 3.09
C ASN A 110 10.27 0.96 4.21
N HIS A 111 9.71 2.17 4.12
CA HIS A 111 9.92 3.18 5.14
C HIS A 111 9.20 2.87 6.45
N GLU A 112 8.09 2.13 6.44
CA GLU A 112 7.52 1.56 7.67
C GLU A 112 8.54 0.62 8.32
N PHE A 113 9.18 -0.26 7.55
CA PHE A 113 10.16 -1.23 8.06
C PHE A 113 11.54 -0.64 8.38
N TYR A 114 11.86 0.57 7.89
CA TYR A 114 13.02 1.33 8.37
C TYR A 114 12.78 1.91 9.76
N ASN A 115 11.53 2.22 10.09
CA ASN A 115 11.16 2.87 11.35
C ASN A 115 10.75 1.87 12.43
N PHE A 116 10.07 0.79 12.05
CA PHE A 116 9.36 -0.06 12.98
C PHE A 116 9.56 -1.55 12.67
N SER A 117 9.52 -2.36 13.74
CA SER A 117 9.42 -3.80 13.58
C SER A 117 8.02 -4.20 13.14
N ARG A 118 7.88 -5.36 12.50
CA ARG A 118 6.57 -5.91 12.13
C ARG A 118 5.64 -6.06 13.34
N ASN A 119 6.17 -6.50 14.48
CA ASN A 119 5.40 -6.58 15.72
C ASN A 119 4.87 -5.20 16.17
N TYR A 120 5.67 -4.14 16.04
CA TYR A 120 5.19 -2.79 16.33
C TYR A 120 4.06 -2.40 15.39
N LEU A 121 4.24 -2.59 14.07
CA LEU A 121 3.25 -2.23 13.06
C LEU A 121 1.91 -2.95 13.29
N THR A 122 1.93 -4.24 13.58
CA THR A 122 0.73 -5.04 13.92
C THR A 122 -0.03 -4.49 15.13
N ASN A 123 0.66 -3.86 16.09
CA ASN A 123 0.05 -3.27 17.28
C ASN A 123 -0.18 -1.75 17.17
N SER A 124 0.03 -1.16 15.98
CA SER A 124 -0.05 0.28 15.74
C SER A 124 -1.33 0.70 15.03
N LYS A 125 -1.56 2.01 14.92
CA LYS A 125 -2.66 2.58 14.12
C LYS A 125 -2.53 2.32 12.61
N LEU A 126 -1.37 1.85 12.14
CA LEU A 126 -1.15 1.45 10.74
C LEU A 126 -1.67 0.03 10.45
N ASN A 127 -2.08 -0.74 11.47
CA ASN A 127 -2.78 -1.99 11.24
C ASN A 127 -4.28 -1.71 11.03
N THR A 128 -4.69 -1.69 9.78
CA THR A 128 -6.08 -1.50 9.36
C THR A 128 -6.75 -2.81 8.91
N LYS A 129 -6.16 -3.97 9.25
CA LYS A 129 -6.73 -5.30 8.92
C LYS A 129 -8.11 -5.51 9.55
N PHE A 130 -8.45 -4.82 10.64
CA PHE A 130 -9.80 -4.86 11.23
C PHE A 130 -10.91 -4.32 10.29
N LEU A 131 -10.55 -3.68 9.17
CA LEU A 131 -11.46 -3.25 8.10
C LEU A 131 -11.68 -4.32 7.03
N GLU A 132 -11.13 -5.52 7.19
CA GLU A 132 -11.32 -6.61 6.24
C GLU A 132 -12.76 -7.11 6.18
N ASP A 133 -13.16 -7.59 5.00
CA ASP A 133 -14.39 -8.36 4.85
C ASP A 133 -14.10 -9.86 4.92
N GLN A 134 -15.13 -10.62 5.29
CA GLN A 134 -15.08 -12.07 5.36
C GLN A 134 -16.05 -12.66 4.35
N ILE A 135 -15.57 -13.61 3.54
CA ILE A 135 -16.42 -14.35 2.61
C ILE A 135 -16.94 -15.58 3.36
N VAL A 136 -18.24 -15.59 3.66
CA VAL A 136 -18.89 -16.68 4.38
C VAL A 136 -18.73 -17.99 3.57
N HIS A 137 -18.37 -19.07 4.26
CA HIS A 137 -18.15 -20.41 3.69
C HIS A 137 -16.93 -20.57 2.77
N HIS A 138 -16.02 -19.58 2.73
CA HIS A 138 -14.77 -19.61 1.94
C HIS A 138 -13.54 -19.36 2.82
N PRO A 139 -13.18 -20.28 3.75
CA PRO A 139 -12.07 -20.09 4.68
C PRO A 139 -10.70 -19.90 4.00
N GLU A 140 -10.53 -20.38 2.77
CA GLU A 140 -9.33 -20.20 1.94
C GLU A 140 -9.07 -18.74 1.55
N THR A 141 -10.10 -17.89 1.64
CA THR A 141 -9.99 -16.44 1.38
C THR A 141 -9.59 -15.65 2.63
N VAL A 142 -9.39 -16.32 3.77
CA VAL A 142 -8.88 -15.71 5.01
C VAL A 142 -7.35 -15.67 4.93
N PRO A 143 -6.72 -14.48 5.03
CA PRO A 143 -5.27 -14.37 4.97
C PRO A 143 -4.61 -14.98 6.21
N SER A 144 -3.43 -15.57 6.02
CA SER A 144 -2.57 -16.04 7.10
C SER A 144 -2.08 -14.88 7.97
N GLU A 145 -1.70 -15.16 9.22
CA GLU A 145 -1.06 -14.19 10.12
C GLU A 145 0.43 -13.98 9.80
N ASN A 146 0.97 -14.73 8.83
CA ASN A 146 2.38 -14.66 8.41
C ASN A 146 2.74 -13.40 7.60
N TYR A 147 1.74 -12.70 7.05
CA TYR A 147 1.89 -11.51 6.24
C TYR A 147 0.75 -10.52 6.51
N TYR A 148 0.97 -9.24 6.21
CA TYR A 148 -0.04 -8.18 6.36
C TYR A 148 -0.81 -7.96 5.05
N ALA A 149 -1.76 -8.83 4.78
CA ALA A 149 -2.63 -8.74 3.61
C ALA A 149 -4.08 -8.99 4.01
N TYR A 150 -5.02 -8.37 3.30
CA TYR A 150 -6.46 -8.55 3.50
C TYR A 150 -7.25 -8.02 2.30
N HIS A 151 -8.55 -8.35 2.23
CA HIS A 151 -9.45 -7.82 1.21
C HIS A 151 -10.71 -7.21 1.85
N PHE A 152 -11.39 -6.32 1.12
CA PHE A 152 -12.63 -5.67 1.54
C PHE A 152 -13.45 -5.21 0.32
N VAL A 153 -14.72 -4.84 0.53
CA VAL A 153 -15.71 -4.50 -0.50
C VAL A 153 -16.29 -3.11 -0.21
N PRO A 154 -15.69 -2.02 -0.73
CA PRO A 154 -16.20 -0.66 -0.49
C PRO A 154 -17.51 -0.35 -1.22
N PHE A 155 -17.84 -1.12 -2.25
CA PHE A 155 -19.06 -0.96 -3.05
C PHE A 155 -19.48 -2.33 -3.64
N PRO A 156 -20.79 -2.60 -3.81
CA PRO A 156 -21.26 -3.86 -4.39
C PRO A 156 -20.53 -4.23 -5.68
N GLN A 157 -20.05 -5.48 -5.78
CA GLN A 157 -19.26 -6.00 -6.89
C GLN A 157 -17.88 -5.38 -7.09
N PHE A 158 -17.35 -4.60 -6.14
CA PHE A 158 -15.97 -4.12 -6.17
C PHE A 158 -15.21 -4.61 -4.95
N ARG A 159 -14.17 -5.43 -5.18
CA ARG A 159 -13.29 -5.95 -4.14
C ARG A 159 -11.93 -5.29 -4.23
N PHE A 160 -11.41 -4.86 -3.09
CA PHE A 160 -10.08 -4.31 -2.95
C PHE A 160 -9.23 -5.30 -2.19
N ILE A 161 -7.99 -5.51 -2.65
CA ILE A 161 -7.04 -6.46 -2.04
C ILE A 161 -5.76 -5.70 -1.72
N LEU A 162 -5.38 -5.68 -0.45
CA LEU A 162 -4.10 -5.17 0.02
C LEU A 162 -3.12 -6.33 0.17
N LEU A 163 -1.95 -6.20 -0.46
CA LEU A 163 -0.86 -7.17 -0.38
C LEU A 163 0.28 -6.67 0.50
N ASP A 164 1.02 -7.60 1.09
CA ASP A 164 2.27 -7.35 1.79
C ASP A 164 3.44 -7.53 0.82
N ALA A 165 3.89 -6.42 0.21
CA ALA A 165 5.01 -6.41 -0.70
C ALA A 165 6.38 -6.68 -0.02
N TYR A 166 6.41 -6.78 1.31
CA TYR A 166 7.59 -7.07 2.12
C TYR A 166 7.46 -8.39 2.88
N ASP A 167 6.50 -9.23 2.49
CA ASP A 167 6.39 -10.61 2.96
C ASP A 167 7.72 -11.35 2.75
N LEU A 168 8.23 -11.35 1.51
CA LEU A 168 9.61 -11.73 1.22
C LEU A 168 10.51 -10.49 1.13
N SER A 169 11.17 -10.13 2.21
CA SER A 169 12.16 -9.06 2.23
C SER A 169 13.26 -9.32 3.28
N VAL A 170 14.35 -8.57 3.15
CA VAL A 170 15.36 -8.40 4.21
C VAL A 170 14.99 -7.27 5.18
N LEU A 171 13.91 -6.53 4.90
CA LEU A 171 13.30 -5.54 5.79
C LEU A 171 12.10 -6.16 6.50
N GLY A 172 11.85 -5.77 7.75
CA GLY A 172 10.66 -6.21 8.48
C GLY A 172 10.60 -7.70 8.83
N VAL A 173 11.69 -8.44 8.63
CA VAL A 173 11.83 -9.88 8.93
C VAL A 173 12.98 -10.06 9.91
N ASP A 174 12.81 -10.92 10.91
CA ASP A 174 13.85 -11.24 11.90
C ASP A 174 15.08 -11.84 11.21
N GLN A 175 16.25 -11.23 11.44
CA GLN A 175 17.52 -11.62 10.84
C GLN A 175 17.95 -13.06 11.20
N SER A 176 17.49 -13.56 12.34
CA SER A 176 17.75 -14.94 12.78
C SER A 176 16.86 -15.98 12.09
N SER A 177 15.80 -15.55 11.41
CA SER A 177 14.83 -16.45 10.79
C SER A 177 15.32 -17.08 9.48
N ALA A 178 14.84 -18.30 9.19
CA ALA A 178 15.10 -18.95 7.91
C ALA A 178 14.59 -18.12 6.71
N LYS A 179 13.46 -17.42 6.89
CA LYS A 179 12.86 -16.54 5.87
C LYS A 179 13.79 -15.39 5.49
N TYR A 180 14.40 -14.72 6.47
CA TYR A 180 15.39 -13.68 6.21
C TYR A 180 16.61 -14.22 5.46
N GLN A 181 17.16 -15.36 5.90
CA GLN A 181 18.33 -15.96 5.25
C GLN A 181 18.03 -16.35 3.80
N GLN A 182 16.82 -16.85 3.51
CA GLN A 182 16.36 -17.11 2.15
C GLN A 182 16.27 -15.83 1.32
N CYS A 183 15.62 -14.78 1.84
CA CYS A 183 15.48 -13.49 1.15
C CYS A 183 16.84 -12.85 0.88
N LEU A 184 17.76 -12.88 1.85
CA LEU A 184 19.11 -12.37 1.70
C LEU A 184 19.91 -13.14 0.65
N LYS A 185 19.75 -14.47 0.60
CA LYS A 185 20.38 -15.31 -0.42
C LYS A 185 19.88 -14.98 -1.83
N ILE A 186 18.56 -14.80 -1.99
CA ILE A 186 17.98 -14.37 -3.27
C ILE A 186 18.54 -13.00 -3.66
N LEU A 187 18.44 -12.01 -2.76
CA LEU A 187 18.92 -10.65 -3.02
C LEU A 187 20.40 -10.64 -3.44
N LYS A 188 21.29 -11.28 -2.68
CA LYS A 188 22.73 -11.35 -3.00
C LYS A 188 23.06 -12.18 -4.24
N GLY A 189 22.17 -13.09 -4.64
CA GLY A 189 22.30 -13.86 -5.88
C GLY A 189 22.12 -13.00 -7.13
N HIS A 190 21.25 -11.98 -7.05
CA HIS A 190 20.96 -11.06 -8.16
C HIS A 190 21.68 -9.71 -8.02
N ASN A 191 22.10 -9.33 -6.81
CA ASN A 191 22.75 -8.07 -6.51
C ASN A 191 24.14 -8.28 -5.88
N PRO A 192 25.22 -8.20 -6.68
CA PRO A 192 26.59 -8.35 -6.19
C PRO A 192 27.16 -7.05 -5.59
N ASN A 193 26.39 -5.96 -5.55
CA ASN A 193 26.87 -4.68 -5.04
C ASN A 193 27.12 -4.74 -3.53
N SER A 194 28.14 -4.01 -3.06
CA SER A 194 28.37 -3.84 -1.62
C SER A 194 27.26 -3.01 -0.96
N GLU A 195 26.80 -1.97 -1.65
CA GLU A 195 25.60 -1.21 -1.31
C GLU A 195 24.38 -1.87 -1.97
N LEU A 196 23.64 -2.66 -1.20
CA LEU A 196 22.51 -3.44 -1.70
C LEU A 196 21.31 -2.59 -2.12
N ASN A 197 21.25 -1.31 -1.77
CA ASN A 197 20.25 -0.38 -2.32
C ASN A 197 20.61 0.12 -3.73
N SER A 198 21.83 -0.10 -4.22
CA SER A 198 22.22 0.37 -5.55
C SER A 198 21.72 -0.57 -6.65
N PRO A 199 20.92 -0.09 -7.62
CA PRO A 199 20.55 -0.85 -8.80
C PRO A 199 21.64 -0.78 -9.90
N GLN A 200 22.73 -0.06 -9.67
CA GLN A 200 23.74 0.19 -10.69
C GLN A 200 24.39 -1.11 -11.14
N GLY A 201 24.41 -1.35 -12.45
CA GLY A 201 25.04 -2.53 -13.06
C GLY A 201 24.23 -3.82 -12.95
N LEU A 202 23.02 -3.80 -12.36
CA LEU A 202 22.16 -4.98 -12.29
C LEU A 202 21.42 -5.21 -13.61
N SER A 203 21.36 -6.46 -14.07
CA SER A 203 20.46 -6.87 -15.16
C SER A 203 19.00 -6.81 -14.75
N GLU A 204 18.74 -7.06 -13.46
CA GLU A 204 17.43 -7.04 -12.83
C GLU A 204 17.43 -5.98 -11.72
N PRO A 205 17.22 -4.70 -12.07
CA PRO A 205 17.39 -3.56 -11.16
C PRO A 205 16.43 -3.55 -9.97
N GLN A 206 15.40 -4.41 -9.99
CA GLN A 206 14.46 -4.60 -8.88
C GLN A 206 15.04 -5.38 -7.69
N PHE A 207 16.14 -6.12 -7.84
CA PHE A 207 16.76 -6.84 -6.73
C PHE A 207 17.64 -5.91 -5.89
N VAL A 208 17.00 -5.00 -5.16
CA VAL A 208 17.65 -4.04 -4.26
C VAL A 208 17.04 -4.15 -2.86
N GLN A 209 17.82 -3.80 -1.84
CA GLN A 209 17.44 -4.01 -0.44
C GLN A 209 16.16 -3.27 -0.02
N PHE A 210 15.84 -2.14 -0.66
CA PHE A 210 14.60 -1.42 -0.39
C PHE A 210 13.35 -2.02 -1.03
N ASN A 211 13.47 -3.11 -1.80
CA ASN A 211 12.33 -3.82 -2.36
C ASN A 211 12.01 -5.10 -1.57
N GLY A 212 10.93 -5.76 -1.96
CA GLY A 212 10.53 -7.07 -1.48
C GLY A 212 9.81 -7.88 -2.56
N GLY A 213 9.13 -8.93 -2.13
CA GLY A 213 8.29 -9.77 -2.97
C GLY A 213 7.23 -10.49 -2.15
N PHE A 214 6.42 -11.28 -2.84
CA PHE A 214 5.28 -11.99 -2.27
C PHE A 214 5.65 -13.47 -2.08
N SER A 215 5.31 -14.07 -0.93
CA SER A 215 5.52 -15.50 -0.74
C SER A 215 4.51 -16.31 -1.55
N GLN A 216 4.84 -17.58 -1.81
CA GLN A 216 3.90 -18.49 -2.45
C GLN A 216 2.61 -18.66 -1.62
N GLU A 217 2.70 -18.59 -0.29
CA GLU A 217 1.53 -18.64 0.60
C GLU A 217 0.59 -17.45 0.34
N GLN A 218 1.13 -16.23 0.24
CA GLN A 218 0.34 -15.04 -0.06
C GLN A 218 -0.23 -15.07 -1.49
N LEU A 219 0.54 -15.55 -2.48
CA LEU A 219 0.08 -15.67 -3.86
C LEU A 219 -1.04 -16.72 -4.01
N ASN A 220 -0.97 -17.82 -3.25
CA ASN A 220 -2.04 -18.81 -3.22
C ASN A 220 -3.32 -18.20 -2.63
N TRP A 221 -3.22 -17.49 -1.50
CA TRP A 221 -4.37 -16.79 -0.92
C TRP A 221 -4.96 -15.75 -1.90
N LEU A 222 -4.12 -14.95 -2.56
CA LEU A 222 -4.57 -14.01 -3.58
C LEU A 222 -5.34 -14.74 -4.70
N ASN A 223 -4.84 -15.89 -5.16
CA ASN A 223 -5.52 -16.68 -6.18
C ASN A 223 -6.91 -17.16 -5.74
N GLU A 224 -7.09 -17.56 -4.48
CA GLU A 224 -8.41 -17.96 -3.96
C GLU A 224 -9.39 -16.79 -3.94
N VAL A 225 -8.94 -15.60 -3.50
CA VAL A 225 -9.77 -14.38 -3.50
C VAL A 225 -10.15 -13.98 -4.93
N LEU A 226 -9.22 -14.07 -5.88
CA LEU A 226 -9.48 -13.77 -7.29
C LEU A 226 -10.43 -14.79 -7.92
N THR A 227 -10.28 -16.09 -7.61
CA THR A 227 -11.16 -17.16 -8.09
C THR A 227 -12.60 -16.95 -7.60
N PHE A 228 -12.77 -16.56 -6.34
CA PHE A 228 -14.07 -16.16 -5.80
C PHE A 228 -14.63 -14.95 -6.56
N SER A 229 -13.81 -13.92 -6.76
CA SER A 229 -14.20 -12.66 -7.43
C SER A 229 -14.68 -12.92 -8.87
N ASP A 230 -13.96 -13.77 -9.62
CA ASP A 230 -14.33 -14.16 -10.98
C ASP A 230 -15.69 -14.87 -11.02
N THR A 231 -15.89 -15.83 -10.11
CA THR A 231 -17.16 -16.59 -10.00
C THR A 231 -18.36 -15.67 -9.70
N ASN A 232 -18.12 -14.60 -8.93
CA ASN A 232 -19.15 -13.64 -8.51
C ASN A 232 -19.18 -12.36 -9.37
N GLN A 233 -18.42 -12.32 -10.46
CA GLN A 233 -18.34 -11.19 -11.39
C GLN A 233 -17.94 -9.86 -10.72
N GLU A 234 -17.10 -9.92 -9.70
CA GLU A 234 -16.57 -8.74 -9.02
C GLU A 234 -15.45 -8.09 -9.84
N LYS A 235 -15.34 -6.76 -9.74
CA LYS A 235 -14.18 -5.99 -10.20
C LYS A 235 -13.17 -5.88 -9.07
N VAL A 236 -11.92 -6.21 -9.36
CA VAL A 236 -10.87 -6.24 -8.35
C VAL A 236 -9.89 -5.09 -8.53
N VAL A 237 -9.58 -4.39 -7.43
CA VAL A 237 -8.47 -3.43 -7.33
C VAL A 237 -7.42 -4.02 -6.40
N ILE A 238 -6.21 -4.23 -6.91
CA ILE A 238 -5.08 -4.74 -6.12
C ILE A 238 -4.17 -3.59 -5.76
N VAL A 239 -3.77 -3.55 -4.49
CA VAL A 239 -2.95 -2.53 -3.88
C VAL A 239 -1.75 -3.20 -3.21
N ARG A 240 -0.58 -2.59 -3.31
CA ARG A 240 0.67 -3.05 -2.73
C ARG A 240 1.20 -2.07 -1.69
#